data_AF-A0A960E2G4-F1
#
_entry.id   AF-A0A960E2G4-F1
#
_cell.length_a   1.000
_cell.length_b   1.000
_cell.length_c   1.000
_cell.angle_alpha   90.00
_cell.angle_beta   90.00
_cell.angle_gamma   90.00
#
_symmetry.space_group_name_H-M   'P 1'
#
loop_
_entity.id
_entity.type
_entity.pdbx_description
1 polymer ?
#
loop_
_entity_poly.entity_id
_entity_poly.type
_entity_poly.pdbx_seq_one_letter_code
_entity_poly.pdbx_strand_id
1 'polypeptide(L)'
;MAKERVERDEEDLVRLYLTDIGQYPLLTKDDEVRLAQAIEAGNAAREEMEAAGTNLTAARKRELRRAARDGDRAERTFVQSNLRLVVSIAKK
;
A
#
# COMPACT_ATOMS: atom_id res chain seq x y z
N MET A 1 -36.11 -1.83 15.53
CA MET A 1 -35.45 -1.01 16.58
C MET A 1 -33.96 -1.30 16.75
N ALA A 2 -33.51 -2.36 17.45
CA ALA A 2 -32.06 -2.59 17.64
C ALA A 2 -31.36 -3.18 16.40
N LYS A 3 -31.97 -4.20 15.77
CA LYS A 3 -31.45 -4.83 14.55
C LYS A 3 -31.34 -3.86 13.37
N GLU A 4 -32.36 -3.03 13.20
CA GLU A 4 -32.46 -1.98 12.17
C GLU A 4 -31.42 -0.85 12.35
N ARG A 5 -30.98 -0.58 13.59
CA ARG A 5 -29.88 0.37 13.84
C ARG A 5 -28.53 -0.23 13.45
N VAL A 6 -28.29 -1.49 13.80
CA VAL A 6 -27.05 -2.21 13.45
C VAL A 6 -26.90 -2.35 11.93
N GLU A 7 -27.98 -2.72 11.23
CA GLU A 7 -27.97 -2.82 9.76
C GLU A 7 -27.66 -1.47 9.08
N ARG A 8 -28.22 -0.37 9.60
CA ARG A 8 -27.91 0.98 9.10
C ARG A 8 -26.46 1.39 9.36
N ASP A 9 -25.94 1.10 10.55
CA ASP A 9 -24.56 1.40 10.92
C ASP A 9 -23.57 0.58 10.06
N GLU A 10 -23.90 -0.67 9.74
CA GLU A 10 -23.13 -1.51 8.80
C GLU A 10 -23.16 -0.95 7.36
N GLU A 11 -24.32 -0.53 6.85
CA GLU A 11 -24.42 0.11 5.53
C GLU A 11 -23.58 1.40 5.44
N ASP A 12 -23.56 2.21 6.49
CA ASP A 12 -22.78 3.44 6.55
C ASP A 12 -21.27 3.16 6.59
N LEU A 13 -20.83 2.12 7.29
CA LEU A 13 -19.43 1.66 7.29
C LEU A 13 -18.99 1.17 5.90
N VAL A 14 -19.84 0.39 5.23
CA VAL A 14 -19.56 -0.08 3.86
C VAL A 14 -19.47 1.11 2.89
N ARG A 15 -20.38 2.09 2.99
CA ARG A 15 -20.33 3.31 2.16
C ARG A 15 -19.08 4.13 2.41
N LEU A 16 -18.67 4.28 3.67
CA LEU A 16 -17.44 4.99 4.02
C LEU A 16 -16.22 4.30 3.39
N TYR A 17 -16.12 2.97 3.54
CA TYR A 17 -15.02 2.18 2.96
C TYR A 17 -14.98 2.30 1.42
N LEU A 18 -16.13 2.18 0.74
CA LEU A 18 -16.22 2.33 -0.72
C LEU A 18 -15.83 3.74 -1.19
N THR A 19 -16.18 4.76 -0.41
CA THR A 19 -15.82 6.17 -0.71
C THR A 19 -14.32 6.39 -0.57
N ASP A 20 -13.71 5.81 0.47
CA ASP A 20 -12.28 5.93 0.76
C ASP A 20 -11.42 5.24 -0.31
N ILE A 21 -11.73 3.98 -0.65
CA ILE A 21 -11.00 3.28 -1.73
C ILE A 21 -11.26 3.91 -3.12
N GLY A 22 -12.39 4.60 -3.29
CA GLY A 22 -12.76 5.30 -4.52
C GLY A 22 -11.88 6.51 -4.84
N GLN A 23 -11.18 7.07 -3.85
CA GLN A 23 -10.26 8.20 -4.03
C GLN A 23 -8.97 7.79 -4.75
N TYR A 24 -8.62 6.50 -4.74
CA TYR A 24 -7.40 6.01 -5.39
C TYR A 24 -7.70 5.64 -6.85
N PRO A 25 -6.95 6.20 -7.82
CA PRO A 25 -7.09 5.84 -9.22
C PRO A 25 -6.66 4.40 -9.46
N LEU A 26 -7.23 3.76 -10.50
CA LEU A 26 -6.75 2.47 -10.95
C LEU A 26 -5.35 2.62 -11.55
N LEU A 27 -4.49 1.63 -11.35
CA LEU A 27 -3.15 1.63 -11.91
C LEU A 27 -3.19 1.33 -13.40
N THR A 28 -2.31 1.99 -14.14
CA THR A 28 -1.93 1.55 -15.48
C THR A 28 -0.88 0.43 -15.38
N LYS A 29 -0.65 -0.32 -16.46
CA LYS A 29 0.44 -1.32 -16.50
C LYS A 29 1.81 -0.70 -16.18
N ASP A 30 2.06 0.51 -16.66
CA ASP A 30 3.32 1.21 -16.41
C ASP A 30 3.46 1.61 -14.94
N ASP A 31 2.35 2.00 -14.29
CA ASP A 31 2.34 2.25 -12.86
C ASP A 31 2.62 0.99 -12.04
N GLU A 32 2.03 -0.15 -12.42
CA GLU A 32 2.28 -1.43 -11.76
C GLU A 32 3.77 -1.80 -11.81
N VAL A 33 4.39 -1.69 -12.98
CA VAL A 33 5.83 -1.95 -13.17
C VAL A 33 6.67 -1.01 -12.31
N ARG A 34 6.36 0.30 -12.33
CA ARG A 34 7.09 1.31 -11.56
C ARG A 34 6.95 1.07 -10.05
N LEU A 35 5.76 0.73 -9.57
CA LEU A 35 5.51 0.45 -8.16
C LEU A 35 6.23 -0.84 -7.74
N ALA A 36 6.18 -1.89 -8.55
CA ALA A 36 6.88 -3.15 -8.29
C ALA A 36 8.40 -2.92 -8.15
N GLN A 37 9.02 -2.18 -9.08
CA GLN A 37 10.45 -1.84 -9.00
C GLN A 37 10.80 -1.07 -7.73
N ALA A 38 9.94 -0.12 -7.32
CA ALA A 38 10.14 0.63 -6.09
C ALA A 38 10.01 -0.25 -4.83
N ILE A 39 9.07 -1.20 -4.82
CA ILE A 39 8.88 -2.18 -3.74
C ILE A 39 10.12 -3.09 -3.65
N GLU A 40 10.57 -3.65 -4.76
CA GLU A 40 11.77 -4.51 -4.81
C GLU A 40 13.02 -3.76 -4.33
N ALA A 41 13.23 -2.52 -4.79
CA ALA A 41 14.34 -1.69 -4.33
C ALA A 41 14.25 -1.37 -2.83
N GLY A 42 13.04 -1.15 -2.30
CA GLY A 42 12.82 -0.94 -0.88
C GLY A 42 13.11 -2.18 -0.03
N ASN A 43 12.74 -3.36 -0.51
CA ASN A 43 13.03 -4.63 0.15
C ASN A 43 14.53 -4.94 0.15
N ALA A 44 15.20 -4.81 -0.99
CA ALA A 44 16.65 -4.95 -1.08
C ALA A 44 17.38 -3.98 -0.14
N ALA A 45 16.87 -2.75 -0.01
CA ALA A 45 17.44 -1.77 0.91
C ALA A 45 17.28 -2.17 2.39
N ARG A 46 16.18 -2.83 2.76
CA ARG A 46 15.96 -3.37 4.11
C ARG A 46 16.89 -4.54 4.39
N GLU A 47 16.98 -5.49 3.47
CA GLU A 47 17.87 -6.65 3.58
C GLU A 47 19.33 -6.21 3.73
N GLU A 48 19.78 -5.21 2.97
CA GLU A 48 21.14 -4.67 3.10
C GLU A 48 21.34 -3.99 4.46
N MET A 49 20.36 -3.25 4.98
CA MET A 49 20.46 -2.63 6.32
C MET A 49 20.53 -3.67 7.43
N GLU A 50 19.79 -4.77 7.31
CA GLU A 50 19.81 -5.88 8.27
C GLU A 50 21.12 -6.66 8.21
N ALA A 51 21.59 -6.98 7.00
CA ALA A 51 22.84 -7.73 6.78
C ALA A 51 24.08 -6.93 7.22
N ALA A 52 24.11 -5.62 6.96
CA ALA A 52 25.29 -4.80 7.23
C ALA A 52 25.36 -4.25 8.67
N GLY A 53 24.26 -4.27 9.44
CA GLY A 53 24.23 -3.88 10.85
C GLY A 53 24.86 -2.49 11.13
N THR A 54 25.95 -2.47 11.89
CA THR A 54 26.71 -1.24 12.23
C THR A 54 27.79 -0.87 11.21
N ASN A 55 28.05 -1.71 10.20
CA ASN A 55 29.15 -1.52 9.25
C ASN A 55 28.81 -0.56 8.09
N LEU A 56 27.66 0.10 8.13
CA LEU A 56 27.24 1.07 7.12
C LEU A 56 27.72 2.48 7.44
N THR A 57 28.24 3.17 6.42
CA THR A 57 28.49 4.60 6.52
C THR A 57 27.19 5.36 6.76
N ALA A 58 27.27 6.52 7.42
CA ALA A 58 26.09 7.35 7.68
C ALA A 58 25.38 7.77 6.37
N ALA A 59 26.14 7.98 5.28
CA ALA A 59 25.61 8.27 3.96
C ALA A 59 24.81 7.09 3.40
N ARG A 60 25.40 5.88 3.39
CA ARG A 60 24.75 4.68 2.88
C ARG A 60 23.49 4.33 3.68
N LYS A 61 23.56 4.45 5.01
CA LYS A 61 22.39 4.23 5.89
C LYS A 61 21.24 5.20 5.58
N ARG A 62 21.54 6.46 5.20
CA ARG A 62 20.51 7.43 4.79
C ARG A 62 19.89 7.08 3.44
N GLU A 63 20.70 6.62 2.49
CA GLU A 63 20.21 6.15 1.18
C GLU A 63 19.28 4.95 1.31
N LEU A 64 19.71 3.91 2.03
CA LEU A 64 18.92 2.71 2.24
C LEU A 64 17.60 3.02 2.96
N ARG A 65 17.62 3.90 3.96
CA ARG A 65 16.39 4.38 4.62
C ARG A 65 15.47 5.19 3.70
N ARG A 66 16.00 5.85 2.67
CA ARG A 66 15.16 6.52 1.67
C ARG A 66 14.52 5.47 0.77
N ALA A 67 15.32 4.58 0.18
CA ALA A 67 14.82 3.50 -0.66
C ALA A 67 13.76 2.63 0.05
N ALA A 68 14.01 2.22 1.30
CA ALA A 68 13.04 1.46 2.09
C ALA A 68 11.71 2.21 2.30
N ARG A 69 11.78 3.51 2.61
CA ARG A 69 10.57 4.35 2.75
C ARG A 69 9.85 4.57 1.43
N ASP A 70 10.57 4.59 0.32
CA ASP A 70 9.99 4.76 -1.01
C ASP A 70 9.26 3.49 -1.43
N GLY A 71 9.85 2.31 -1.16
CA GLY A 71 9.19 1.01 -1.30
C GLY A 71 7.93 0.88 -0.44
N ASP A 72 7.97 1.32 0.83
CA ASP A 72 6.79 1.36 1.71
C ASP A 72 5.63 2.15 1.11
N ARG A 73 5.94 3.32 0.53
CA ARG A 73 4.91 4.16 -0.08
C ARG A 73 4.39 3.50 -1.35
N ALA A 74 5.26 2.90 -2.15
CA ALA A 74 4.87 2.19 -3.35
C ALA A 74 3.96 0.98 -3.04
N GLU A 75 4.28 0.21 -2.00
CA GLU A 75 3.45 -0.93 -1.54
C GLU A 75 2.06 -0.47 -1.11
N ARG A 76 1.97 0.60 -0.31
CA ARG A 76 0.68 1.17 0.11
C ARG A 76 -0.14 1.63 -1.08
N THR A 77 0.45 2.35 -2.03
CA THR A 77 -0.23 2.79 -3.24
C THR A 77 -0.69 1.62 -4.09
N PHE A 78 0.15 0.59 -4.24
CA PHE A 78 -0.18 -0.62 -5.00
C PHE A 78 -1.39 -1.34 -4.39
N VAL A 79 -1.39 -1.56 -3.08
CA VAL A 79 -2.50 -2.19 -2.35
C VAL A 79 -3.78 -1.36 -2.49
N GLN A 80 -3.72 -0.06 -2.15
CA GLN A 80 -4.89 0.83 -2.16
C GLN A 80 -5.57 0.90 -3.53
N SER A 81 -4.78 0.95 -4.60
CA SER A 81 -5.30 1.01 -5.97
C SER A 81 -5.94 -0.31 -6.41
N ASN A 82 -5.48 -1.44 -5.85
CA ASN A 82 -6.04 -2.77 -6.10
C ASN A 82 -7.23 -3.13 -5.20
N LEU A 83 -7.48 -2.42 -4.08
CA LEU A 83 -8.66 -2.65 -3.24
C LEU A 83 -9.97 -2.49 -4.02
N ARG A 84 -10.03 -1.54 -4.97
CA ARG A 84 -11.18 -1.39 -5.87
C ARG A 84 -11.41 -2.61 -6.75
N LEU A 85 -10.34 -3.22 -7.27
CA LEU A 85 -10.42 -4.42 -8.08
C LEU A 85 -11.03 -5.57 -7.25
N VAL A 86 -10.54 -5.80 -6.03
CA VAL A 86 -11.04 -6.84 -5.12
C VAL A 86 -12.54 -6.66 -4.86
N VAL A 87 -12.97 -5.44 -4.51
CA VAL A 87 -14.40 -5.15 -4.28
C VAL A 87 -15.24 -5.37 -5.54
N SER A 88 -14.73 -4.99 -6.72
CA SER A 88 -15.46 -5.20 -7.98
C SER A 88 -15.65 -6.68 -8.33
N ILE A 89 -14.69 -7.52 -7.95
CA ILE A 89 -14.76 -8.98 -8.12
C ILE A 89 -15.69 -9.59 -7.06
N ALA A 90 -15.57 -9.16 -5.81
CA ALA A 90 -16.36 -9.70 -4.70
C ALA A 90 -17.87 -9.36 -4.76
N LYS A 91 -18.25 -8.34 -5.54
CA LYS A 91 -19.65 -7.96 -5.78
C LYS A 91 -20.31 -8.72 -6.94
N LYS A 92 -19.55 -9.50 -7.73
CA LYS A 92 -20.09 -10.42 -8.74
C LYS A 92 -20.50 -11.74 -8.10
#